data_AF-A0A2D7DIJ3-F1
#
_entry.id   AF-A0A2D7DIJ3-F1
#
_cell.length_a   1.000
_cell.length_b   1.000
_cell.length_c   1.000
_cell.angle_alpha   90.00
_cell.angle_beta   90.00
_cell.angle_gamma   90.00
#
_symmetry.space_group_name_H-M   'P 1'
#
loop_
_entity.id
_entity.type
_entity.pdbx_description
1 polymer ?
#
loop_
_entity_poly.entity_id
_entity_poly.type
_entity_poly.pdbx_seq_one_letter_code
_entity_poly.pdbx_strand_id
1 'polypeptide(L)'
;MFEGMPLPISPLDAYVLPLWICAVGLGATALLKIQFDREWALTMYTAYQIQRVWQRLADESARTGGTLTSHGIGIISWALLGSLWGVNASTTPNVEVAGTGAMWGALIGLITLITRQVGGWIGVWVTLEREAIERGFEVDRHMRNWLLWILIALVLWELAQFNGFESRGEMWMHVSTSWWIWLALKWMRQFQSVINKQLHIGWGIAYICTLEIGPSFLLFEYAG
;
A
#
# COMPACT_ATOMS: atom_id res chain seq x y z
N MET A 1 45.23 -10.14 21.01
CA MET A 1 43.82 -10.50 21.26
C MET A 1 43.02 -9.66 20.28
N PHE A 2 42.55 -10.26 19.19
CA PHE A 2 41.67 -9.54 18.26
C PHE A 2 40.35 -9.36 19.01
N GLU A 3 40.06 -8.16 19.47
CA GLU A 3 38.69 -7.79 19.85
C GLU A 3 37.90 -7.78 18.54
N GLY A 4 37.45 -8.97 18.14
CA GLY A 4 36.74 -9.17 16.90
C GLY A 4 35.52 -8.27 16.89
N MET A 5 35.46 -7.32 15.96
CA MET A 5 34.20 -6.68 15.64
C MET A 5 33.20 -7.80 15.34
N PRO A 6 31.99 -7.78 15.94
CA PRO A 6 30.98 -8.78 15.63
C PRO A 6 30.80 -8.83 14.12
N LEU A 7 30.71 -10.05 13.57
CA LEU A 7 30.52 -10.24 12.13
C LEU A 7 29.33 -9.39 11.68
N PRO A 8 29.45 -8.63 10.59
CA PRO A 8 28.33 -7.83 10.10
C PRO A 8 27.14 -8.75 9.88
N ILE A 9 26.00 -8.38 10.48
CA ILE A 9 24.74 -9.12 10.32
C ILE A 9 24.44 -9.18 8.82
N SER A 10 24.05 -10.36 8.32
CA SER A 10 23.69 -10.49 6.92
C SER A 10 22.44 -9.66 6.61
N PRO A 11 22.37 -8.92 5.49
CA PRO A 11 21.14 -8.27 5.06
C PRO A 11 19.96 -9.23 5.01
N LEU A 12 20.21 -10.50 4.66
CA LEU A 12 19.18 -11.53 4.61
C LEU A 12 18.57 -11.80 5.98
N ASP A 13 19.34 -11.71 7.06
CA ASP A 13 18.81 -11.94 8.42
C ASP A 13 17.85 -10.82 8.84
N ALA A 14 18.15 -9.58 8.46
CA ALA A 14 17.31 -8.42 8.76
C ALA A 14 16.04 -8.37 7.89
N TYR A 15 16.12 -8.78 6.62
CA TYR A 15 15.03 -8.64 5.65
C TYR A 15 14.35 -9.95 5.26
N VAL A 16 14.63 -11.08 5.95
CA VAL A 16 14.05 -12.39 5.61
C VAL A 16 12.53 -12.36 5.53
N LEU A 17 11.86 -11.76 6.51
CA LEU A 17 10.40 -11.67 6.53
C LEU A 17 9.86 -10.68 5.48
N PRO A 18 10.38 -9.44 5.36
CA PRO A 18 10.04 -8.55 4.25
C PRO A 18 10.17 -9.22 2.86
N LEU A 19 11.22 -10.02 2.65
CA LEU A 19 11.43 -10.79 1.42
C LEU A 19 10.36 -11.85 1.18
N TRP A 20 9.96 -12.59 2.22
CA TRP A 20 8.85 -13.54 2.12
C TRP A 20 7.52 -12.84 1.79
N ILE A 21 7.25 -11.68 2.40
CA ILE A 21 6.06 -10.89 2.10
C ILE A 21 6.11 -10.38 0.64
N CYS A 22 7.29 -9.95 0.16
CA CYS A 22 7.50 -9.60 -1.24
C CYS A 22 7.20 -10.77 -2.18
N ALA A 23 7.69 -11.98 -1.86
CA ALA A 23 7.43 -13.18 -2.65
C ALA A 23 5.93 -13.52 -2.72
N VAL A 24 5.22 -13.43 -1.59
CA VAL A 24 3.76 -13.60 -1.55
C VAL A 24 3.05 -12.53 -2.39
N GLY A 25 3.49 -11.27 -2.29
CA GLY A 25 2.97 -10.16 -3.09
C GLY A 25 3.19 -10.32 -4.59
N LEU A 26 4.37 -10.81 -5.01
CA LEU A 26 4.66 -11.16 -6.40
C LEU A 26 3.78 -12.32 -6.88
N GLY A 27 3.58 -13.34 -6.05
CA GLY A 27 2.65 -14.44 -6.35
C GLY A 27 1.22 -13.96 -6.56
N ALA A 28 0.71 -13.07 -5.69
CA ALA A 28 -0.61 -12.46 -5.83
C ALA A 28 -0.70 -11.57 -7.09
N THR A 29 0.36 -10.83 -7.41
CA THR A 29 0.45 -10.03 -8.64
C THR A 29 0.44 -10.92 -9.89
N ALA A 30 1.18 -12.04 -9.88
CA ALA A 30 1.20 -13.00 -10.97
C ALA A 30 -0.17 -13.65 -11.16
N LEU A 31 -0.85 -14.01 -10.07
CA LEU A 31 -2.23 -14.50 -10.11
C LEU A 31 -3.17 -13.46 -10.75
N LEU A 32 -3.05 -12.19 -10.36
CA LEU A 32 -3.82 -11.08 -10.95
C LEU A 32 -3.61 -10.99 -12.46
N LYS A 33 -2.36 -11.05 -12.91
CA LYS A 33 -2.01 -11.00 -14.34
C LYS A 33 -2.50 -12.22 -15.13
N ILE A 34 -2.37 -13.42 -14.58
CA ILE A 34 -2.65 -14.67 -15.31
C ILE A 34 -4.15 -14.97 -15.34
N GLN A 35 -4.85 -14.81 -14.22
CA GLN A 35 -6.25 -15.23 -14.08
C GLN A 35 -7.24 -14.07 -14.22
N PHE A 36 -6.79 -12.84 -14.00
CA PHE A 36 -7.65 -11.66 -13.91
C PHE A 36 -7.16 -10.52 -14.82
N ASP A 37 -6.95 -10.81 -16.11
CA ASP A 37 -6.42 -9.86 -17.11
C ASP A 37 -7.16 -8.51 -17.14
N ARG A 38 -8.46 -8.49 -16.82
CA ARG A 38 -9.23 -7.24 -16.70
C ARG A 38 -8.80 -6.37 -15.53
N GLU A 39 -8.68 -6.95 -14.33
CA GLU A 39 -8.19 -6.25 -13.14
C GLU A 39 -6.73 -5.82 -13.29
N TRP A 40 -5.94 -6.66 -13.98
CA TRP A 40 -4.60 -6.31 -14.38
C TRP A 40 -4.58 -5.09 -15.31
N ALA A 41 -5.41 -5.08 -16.35
CA ALA A 41 -5.51 -3.96 -17.28
C ALA A 41 -5.93 -2.67 -16.57
N LEU A 42 -6.92 -2.73 -15.67
CA LEU A 42 -7.32 -1.58 -14.85
C LEU A 42 -6.17 -1.09 -13.95
N THR A 43 -5.42 -2.01 -13.34
CA THR A 43 -4.21 -1.68 -12.57
C THR A 43 -3.17 -0.97 -13.43
N MET A 44 -2.97 -1.41 -14.67
CA MET A 44 -2.05 -0.77 -15.58
C MET A 44 -2.57 0.62 -16.03
N TYR A 45 -3.85 0.73 -16.35
CA TYR A 45 -4.45 1.98 -16.80
C TYR A 45 -4.46 3.09 -15.74
N THR A 46 -4.47 2.78 -14.45
CA THR A 46 -4.36 3.83 -13.42
C THR A 46 -3.03 4.60 -13.50
N ALA A 47 -1.98 4.01 -14.07
CA ALA A 47 -0.68 4.68 -14.23
C ALA A 47 -0.60 5.60 -15.47
N TYR A 48 -1.14 5.19 -16.62
CA TYR A 48 -0.92 5.94 -17.88
C TYR A 48 -2.20 6.38 -18.60
N GLN A 49 -3.38 5.87 -18.23
CA GLN A 49 -4.63 6.16 -18.95
C GLN A 49 -5.85 6.17 -18.05
N ILE A 50 -5.83 7.00 -17.00
CA ILE A 50 -6.87 7.08 -15.97
C ILE A 50 -8.29 7.32 -16.53
N GLN A 51 -8.40 8.03 -17.66
CA GLN A 51 -9.68 8.24 -18.35
C GLN A 51 -10.37 6.93 -18.76
N ARG A 52 -9.59 5.91 -19.17
CA ARG A 52 -10.15 4.59 -19.51
C ARG A 52 -10.70 3.85 -18.31
N VAL A 53 -10.08 4.02 -17.14
CA VAL A 53 -10.58 3.45 -15.87
C VAL A 53 -11.97 4.01 -15.60
N TRP A 54 -12.17 5.32 -15.75
CA TRP A 54 -13.46 5.96 -15.50
C TRP A 54 -14.56 5.60 -16.51
N GLN A 55 -14.18 5.33 -17.76
CA GLN A 55 -15.13 4.99 -18.82
C GLN A 55 -15.58 3.52 -18.72
N ARG A 56 -14.66 2.59 -18.47
CA ARG A 56 -14.97 1.15 -18.45
C ARG A 56 -15.68 0.67 -17.19
N LEU A 57 -15.60 1.42 -16.10
CA LEU A 57 -16.31 1.11 -14.86
C LEU A 57 -17.84 1.18 -14.98
N ALA A 58 -18.38 1.91 -15.97
CA ALA A 58 -19.82 2.00 -16.20
C ALA A 58 -20.40 0.76 -16.90
N ASP A 59 -19.57 0.00 -17.64
CA ASP A 59 -20.04 -1.03 -18.58
C ASP A 59 -19.64 -2.47 -18.20
N GLU A 60 -18.74 -2.67 -17.22
CA GLU A 60 -18.15 -3.98 -16.93
C GLU A 60 -18.29 -4.40 -15.46
N SER A 61 -19.04 -5.49 -15.21
CA SER A 61 -19.13 -6.09 -13.86
C SER A 61 -17.78 -6.72 -13.47
N ALA A 62 -17.18 -6.26 -12.38
CA ALA A 62 -15.99 -6.89 -11.80
C ALA A 62 -16.28 -8.34 -11.41
N ARG A 63 -15.35 -9.27 -11.72
CA ARG A 63 -15.42 -10.64 -11.20
C ARG A 63 -14.87 -10.64 -9.78
N THR A 64 -15.68 -11.08 -8.82
CA THR A 64 -15.40 -11.10 -7.38
C THR A 64 -13.99 -11.59 -7.02
N GLY A 65 -13.46 -12.60 -7.72
CA GLY A 65 -12.12 -13.14 -7.46
C GLY A 65 -10.96 -12.17 -7.74
N GLY A 66 -11.06 -11.34 -8.78
CA GLY A 66 -10.02 -10.37 -9.11
C GLY A 66 -10.00 -9.18 -8.14
N THR A 67 -11.19 -8.69 -7.78
CA THR A 67 -11.37 -7.68 -6.74
C THR A 67 -10.81 -8.15 -5.39
N LEU A 68 -11.14 -9.38 -4.97
CA LEU A 68 -10.61 -9.98 -3.73
C LEU A 68 -9.08 -10.08 -3.76
N THR A 69 -8.51 -10.50 -4.90
CA THR A 69 -7.05 -10.59 -5.06
C THR A 69 -6.40 -9.21 -4.92
N SER A 70 -6.97 -8.17 -5.51
CA SER A 70 -6.43 -6.81 -5.42
C SER A 70 -6.58 -6.21 -4.01
N HIS A 71 -7.65 -6.53 -3.27
CA HIS A 71 -7.75 -6.18 -1.85
C HIS A 71 -6.70 -6.93 -1.00
N GLY A 72 -6.49 -8.22 -1.29
CA GLY A 72 -5.43 -9.01 -0.68
C GLY A 72 -4.04 -8.41 -0.89
N ILE A 73 -3.73 -7.97 -2.11
CA ILE A 73 -2.49 -7.22 -2.41
C ILE A 73 -2.40 -5.95 -1.56
N GLY A 74 -3.50 -5.22 -1.40
CA GLY A 74 -3.56 -4.05 -0.50
C GLY A 74 -3.21 -4.40 0.95
N ILE A 75 -3.70 -5.52 1.49
CA ILE A 75 -3.35 -5.98 2.85
C ILE A 75 -1.88 -6.41 2.92
N ILE A 76 -1.38 -7.12 1.91
CA ILE A 76 0.03 -7.51 1.81
C ILE A 76 0.94 -6.27 1.79
N SER A 77 0.54 -5.20 1.09
CA SER A 77 1.30 -3.93 1.08
C SER A 77 1.41 -3.30 2.47
N TRP A 78 0.34 -3.33 3.26
CA TRP A 78 0.37 -2.87 4.64
C TRP A 78 1.16 -3.80 5.57
N ALA A 79 1.09 -5.12 5.37
CA ALA A 79 1.90 -6.08 6.09
C ALA A 79 3.39 -5.86 5.83
N LEU A 80 3.77 -5.55 4.57
CA LEU A 80 5.15 -5.22 4.20
C LEU A 80 5.62 -3.93 4.88
N LEU A 81 4.80 -2.86 4.85
CA LEU A 81 5.09 -1.62 5.57
C LEU A 81 5.28 -1.83 7.06
N GLY A 82 4.37 -2.57 7.70
CA GLY A 82 4.47 -2.90 9.11
C GLY A 82 5.70 -3.76 9.43
N SER A 83 6.07 -4.68 8.54
CA SER A 83 7.30 -5.47 8.71
C SER A 83 8.55 -4.60 8.66
N LEU A 84 8.63 -3.67 7.70
CA LEU A 84 9.75 -2.73 7.57
C LEU A 84 9.82 -1.75 8.75
N TRP A 85 8.66 -1.31 9.26
CA TRP A 85 8.59 -0.60 10.52
C TRP A 85 9.16 -1.43 11.67
N GLY A 86 8.77 -2.71 11.78
CA GLY A 86 9.28 -3.61 12.81
C GLY A 86 10.80 -3.85 12.71
N VAL A 87 11.35 -3.91 11.50
CA VAL A 87 12.81 -3.95 11.29
C VAL A 87 13.47 -2.69 11.84
N ASN A 88 12.91 -1.50 11.58
CA ASN A 88 13.42 -0.23 12.09
C ASN A 88 13.33 -0.12 13.62
N ALA A 89 12.19 -0.51 14.19
CA ALA A 89 11.93 -0.43 15.63
C ALA A 89 12.71 -1.46 16.45
N SER A 90 13.18 -2.55 15.83
CA SER A 90 13.91 -3.59 16.53
C SER A 90 15.32 -3.14 16.91
N THR A 91 15.77 -3.54 18.09
CA THR A 91 17.14 -3.34 18.58
C THR A 91 18.09 -4.45 18.14
N THR A 92 17.55 -5.56 17.62
CA THR A 92 18.29 -6.73 17.14
C THR A 92 17.69 -7.21 15.81
N PRO A 93 18.40 -7.99 14.98
CA PRO A 93 17.85 -8.53 13.73
C PRO A 93 16.81 -9.66 13.96
N ASN A 94 16.11 -9.66 15.09
CA ASN A 94 15.11 -10.68 15.43
C ASN A 94 13.87 -10.54 14.52
N VAL A 95 13.51 -11.66 13.89
CA VAL A 95 12.33 -11.80 13.03
C VAL A 95 11.02 -11.54 13.77
N GLU A 96 10.97 -11.74 15.09
CA GLU A 96 9.76 -11.59 15.91
C GLU A 96 9.17 -10.17 15.87
N VAL A 97 10.02 -9.14 15.91
CA VAL A 97 9.56 -7.74 15.88
C VAL A 97 9.05 -7.37 14.49
N ALA A 98 9.77 -7.78 13.44
CA ALA A 98 9.31 -7.65 12.06
C ALA A 98 8.00 -8.43 11.81
N GLY A 99 7.82 -9.58 12.46
CA GLY A 99 6.60 -10.40 12.42
C GLY A 99 5.42 -9.71 13.11
N THR A 100 5.65 -9.15 14.29
CA THR A 100 4.66 -8.37 15.03
C THR A 100 4.25 -7.14 14.23
N GLY A 101 5.21 -6.41 13.66
CA GLY A 101 4.96 -5.30 12.75
C GLY A 101 4.14 -5.72 11.53
N ALA A 102 4.45 -6.85 10.90
CA ALA A 102 3.70 -7.37 9.75
C ALA A 102 2.24 -7.69 10.11
N MET A 103 1.99 -8.29 11.27
CA MET A 103 0.64 -8.57 11.77
C MET A 103 -0.15 -7.29 12.02
N TRP A 104 0.45 -6.30 12.69
CA TRP A 104 -0.18 -4.99 12.91
C TRP A 104 -0.46 -4.26 11.60
N GLY A 105 0.50 -4.28 10.66
CA GLY A 105 0.33 -3.76 9.32
C GLY A 105 -0.87 -4.42 8.62
N ALA A 106 -0.94 -5.76 8.59
CA ALA A 106 -2.06 -6.48 7.99
C ALA A 106 -3.41 -6.13 8.65
N LEU A 107 -3.45 -6.00 9.97
CA LEU A 107 -4.64 -5.62 10.72
C LEU A 107 -5.09 -4.19 10.38
N ILE A 108 -4.16 -3.24 10.35
CA ILE A 108 -4.42 -1.87 9.90
C ILE A 108 -4.94 -1.91 8.45
N GLY A 109 -4.32 -2.69 7.57
CA GLY A 109 -4.78 -2.88 6.20
C GLY A 109 -6.23 -3.37 6.12
N LEU A 110 -6.61 -4.35 6.93
CA LEU A 110 -7.99 -4.82 7.01
C LEU A 110 -8.95 -3.76 7.55
N ILE A 111 -8.56 -3.06 8.62
CA ILE A 111 -9.36 -1.98 9.20
C ILE A 111 -9.56 -0.86 8.17
N THR A 112 -8.50 -0.45 7.45
CA THR A 112 -8.61 0.58 6.41
C THR A 112 -9.55 0.17 5.29
N LEU A 113 -9.59 -1.10 4.89
CA LEU A 113 -10.57 -1.59 3.92
C LEU A 113 -12.01 -1.43 4.42
N ILE A 114 -12.27 -1.82 5.67
CA ILE A 114 -13.62 -1.75 6.28
C ILE A 114 -14.05 -0.28 6.48
N THR A 115 -13.20 0.53 7.11
CA THR A 115 -13.52 1.93 7.41
C THR A 115 -13.76 2.72 6.14
N ARG A 116 -13.05 2.38 5.05
CA ARG A 116 -13.28 2.97 3.74
C ARG A 116 -14.60 2.57 3.15
N GLN A 117 -14.99 1.30 3.22
CA GLN A 117 -16.30 0.87 2.74
C GLN A 117 -17.42 1.64 3.46
N VAL A 118 -17.31 1.77 4.79
CA VAL A 118 -18.26 2.53 5.61
C VAL A 118 -18.26 4.01 5.24
N GLY A 119 -17.08 4.64 5.14
CA GLY A 119 -16.99 6.05 4.78
C GLY A 119 -17.53 6.33 3.37
N GLY A 120 -17.42 5.37 2.44
CA GLY A 120 -18.00 5.50 1.11
C GLY A 120 -19.52 5.47 1.15
N TRP A 121 -20.13 4.62 1.98
CA TRP A 121 -21.58 4.63 2.19
C TRP A 121 -22.07 5.97 2.75
N ILE A 122 -21.35 6.54 3.73
CA ILE A 122 -21.63 7.87 4.25
C ILE A 122 -21.47 8.91 3.14
N GLY A 123 -20.40 8.83 2.36
CA GLY A 123 -20.17 9.69 1.21
C GLY A 123 -21.33 9.67 0.22
N VAL A 124 -21.82 8.48 -0.16
CA VAL A 124 -22.93 8.32 -1.11
C VAL A 124 -24.20 8.97 -0.55
N TRP A 125 -24.47 8.78 0.74
CA TRP A 125 -25.62 9.37 1.39
C TRP A 125 -25.57 10.91 1.39
N VAL A 126 -24.39 11.49 1.62
CA VAL A 126 -24.20 12.95 1.70
C VAL A 126 -24.15 13.61 0.32
N THR A 127 -23.47 13.01 -0.66
CA THR A 127 -23.25 13.63 -1.97
C THR A 127 -24.30 13.26 -3.00
N LEU A 128 -25.05 12.17 -2.78
CA LEU A 128 -25.94 11.54 -3.76
C LEU A 128 -25.21 11.08 -5.05
N GLU A 129 -23.88 11.01 -5.02
CA GLU A 129 -23.02 10.78 -6.19
C GLU A 129 -22.32 9.42 -6.10
N ARG A 130 -23.11 8.36 -6.27
CA ARG A 130 -22.66 6.97 -6.10
C ARG A 130 -21.53 6.56 -7.06
N GLU A 131 -21.66 6.90 -8.33
CA GLU A 131 -20.67 6.54 -9.35
C GLU A 131 -19.29 7.14 -9.05
N ALA A 132 -19.24 8.35 -8.51
CA ALA A 132 -18.00 9.03 -8.20
C ALA A 132 -17.21 8.30 -7.11
N ILE A 133 -17.92 7.81 -6.09
CA ILE A 133 -17.35 7.09 -4.95
C ILE A 133 -16.90 5.69 -5.36
N GLU A 134 -17.69 4.99 -6.17
CA GLU A 134 -17.32 3.67 -6.72
C GLU A 134 -16.05 3.76 -7.58
N ARG A 135 -15.94 4.78 -8.45
CA ARG A 135 -14.70 5.04 -9.20
C ARG A 135 -13.51 5.35 -8.28
N GLY A 136 -13.75 6.07 -7.19
CA GLY A 136 -12.72 6.36 -6.20
C GLY A 136 -12.19 5.10 -5.51
N PHE A 137 -13.08 4.16 -5.15
CA PHE A 137 -12.69 2.88 -4.60
C PHE A 137 -11.81 2.06 -5.53
N GLU A 138 -12.16 2.03 -6.80
CA GLU A 138 -11.45 1.29 -7.85
C GLU A 138 -10.04 1.87 -8.07
N VAL A 139 -9.94 3.18 -8.28
CA VAL A 139 -8.64 3.85 -8.44
C VAL A 139 -7.74 3.58 -7.25
N ASP A 140 -8.25 3.69 -6.03
CA ASP A 140 -7.46 3.38 -4.84
C ASP A 140 -7.00 1.92 -4.81
N ARG A 141 -7.92 0.96 -5.02
CA ARG A 141 -7.60 -0.47 -4.96
C ARG A 141 -6.42 -0.80 -5.88
N HIS A 142 -6.44 -0.24 -7.09
CA HIS A 142 -5.36 -0.39 -8.05
C HIS A 142 -4.10 0.39 -7.68
N MET A 143 -4.21 1.58 -7.09
CA MET A 143 -3.05 2.32 -6.57
C MET A 143 -2.33 1.54 -5.46
N ARG A 144 -3.02 0.69 -4.70
CA ARG A 144 -2.37 -0.19 -3.69
C ARG A 144 -1.52 -1.30 -4.30
N ASN A 145 -1.87 -1.78 -5.51
CA ASN A 145 -0.99 -2.68 -6.25
C ASN A 145 0.33 -1.98 -6.61
N TRP A 146 0.25 -0.71 -7.03
CA TRP A 146 1.45 0.11 -7.29
C TRP A 146 2.28 0.34 -6.03
N LEU A 147 1.65 0.58 -4.88
CA LEU A 147 2.36 0.68 -3.60
C LEU A 147 3.16 -0.58 -3.31
N LEU A 148 2.55 -1.77 -3.46
CA LEU A 148 3.25 -3.03 -3.23
C LEU A 148 4.50 -3.13 -4.11
N TRP A 149 4.42 -2.75 -5.39
CA TRP A 149 5.57 -2.83 -6.30
C TRP A 149 6.66 -1.82 -5.96
N ILE A 150 6.28 -0.60 -5.56
CA ILE A 150 7.22 0.41 -5.06
C ILE A 150 7.96 -0.15 -3.85
N LEU A 151 7.25 -0.77 -2.90
CA LEU A 151 7.86 -1.35 -1.70
C LEU A 151 8.73 -2.57 -2.01
N ILE A 152 8.34 -3.44 -2.94
CA ILE A 152 9.19 -4.56 -3.39
C ILE A 152 10.48 -4.02 -4.01
N ALA A 153 10.38 -3.04 -4.92
CA ALA A 153 11.55 -2.42 -5.53
C ALA A 153 12.45 -1.78 -4.48
N LEU A 154 11.86 -1.12 -3.48
CA LEU A 154 12.59 -0.55 -2.36
C LEU A 154 13.32 -1.61 -1.53
N VAL A 155 12.66 -2.71 -1.16
CA VAL A 155 13.29 -3.81 -0.40
C VAL A 155 14.49 -4.38 -1.17
N LEU A 156 14.35 -4.60 -2.47
CA LEU A 156 15.44 -5.08 -3.31
C LEU A 156 16.60 -4.06 -3.42
N TRP A 157 16.28 -2.76 -3.47
CA TRP A 157 17.27 -1.69 -3.42
C TRP A 157 18.03 -1.68 -2.09
N GLU A 158 17.30 -1.72 -0.97
CA GLU A 158 17.88 -1.68 0.39
C GLU A 158 18.79 -2.88 0.66
N LEU A 159 18.43 -4.06 0.14
CA LEU A 159 19.29 -5.24 0.18
C LEU A 159 20.61 -5.03 -0.56
N ALA A 160 20.59 -4.32 -1.69
CA ALA A 160 21.79 -4.03 -2.48
C ALA A 160 22.67 -2.94 -1.86
N GLN A 161 22.09 -2.05 -1.04
CA GLN A 161 22.76 -0.93 -0.39
C GLN A 161 23.00 -1.15 1.11
N PHE A 162 22.83 -2.38 1.60
CA PHE A 162 22.85 -2.65 3.04
C PHE A 162 24.23 -2.39 3.66
N ASN A 163 24.29 -1.37 4.52
CA ASN A 163 25.50 -0.96 5.22
C ASN A 163 25.53 -1.40 6.70
N GLY A 164 24.61 -2.29 7.11
CA GLY A 164 24.52 -2.84 8.46
C GLY A 164 23.18 -2.56 9.13
N PHE A 165 22.86 -3.35 10.17
CA PHE A 165 21.58 -3.20 10.89
C PHE A 165 21.44 -1.85 11.62
N GLU A 166 22.56 -1.19 11.92
CA GLU A 166 22.56 0.14 12.56
C GLU A 166 22.09 1.26 11.62
N SER A 167 22.16 1.08 10.30
CA SER A 167 21.67 2.07 9.33
C SER A 167 20.17 1.89 8.98
N ARG A 168 19.42 1.07 9.74
CA ARG A 168 17.99 0.80 9.51
C ARG A 168 17.11 2.05 9.49
N GLY A 169 17.53 3.13 10.15
CA GLY A 169 16.83 4.42 10.12
C GLY A 169 16.80 5.06 8.72
N GLU A 170 17.84 4.88 7.91
CA GLU A 170 17.87 5.38 6.53
C GLU A 170 16.87 4.63 5.65
N MET A 171 16.79 3.30 5.81
CA MET A 171 15.76 2.49 5.15
C MET A 171 14.35 2.99 5.53
N TRP A 172 14.10 3.23 6.82
CA TRP A 172 12.78 3.72 7.25
C TRP A 172 12.43 5.09 6.69
N MET A 173 13.43 5.97 6.56
CA MET A 173 13.26 7.25 5.87
C MET A 173 12.85 7.03 4.42
N HIS A 174 13.51 6.15 3.67
CA HIS A 174 13.14 5.85 2.27
C HIS A 174 11.74 5.22 2.15
N VAL A 175 11.37 4.32 3.07
CA VAL A 175 10.00 3.75 3.15
C VAL A 175 8.97 4.85 3.36
N SER A 176 9.21 5.72 4.34
CA SER A 176 8.32 6.84 4.68
C SER A 176 8.18 7.82 3.52
N THR A 177 9.28 8.19 2.88
CA THR A 177 9.26 9.05 1.69
C THR A 177 8.48 8.40 0.54
N SER A 178 8.69 7.11 0.27
CA SER A 178 7.97 6.37 -0.77
C SER A 178 6.46 6.32 -0.48
N TRP A 179 6.06 6.13 0.78
CA TRP A 179 4.68 6.18 1.21
C TRP A 179 4.04 7.56 0.95
N TRP A 180 4.69 8.65 1.36
CA TRP A 180 4.16 10.00 1.16
C TRP A 180 4.08 10.39 -0.32
N ILE A 181 5.07 10.01 -1.13
CA ILE A 181 5.02 10.19 -2.59
C ILE A 181 3.84 9.41 -3.18
N TRP A 182 3.68 8.14 -2.80
CA TRP A 182 2.57 7.32 -3.26
C TRP A 182 1.21 7.92 -2.86
N LEU A 183 1.08 8.41 -1.62
CA LEU A 183 -0.14 9.03 -1.12
C LEU A 183 -0.49 10.28 -1.93
N ALA A 184 0.49 11.13 -2.23
CA ALA A 184 0.32 12.31 -3.08
C ALA A 184 -0.11 11.92 -4.51
N LEU A 185 0.53 10.92 -5.12
CA LEU A 185 0.14 10.42 -6.45
C LEU A 185 -1.30 9.90 -6.45
N LYS A 186 -1.67 9.11 -5.44
CA LYS A 186 -3.03 8.60 -5.26
C LYS A 186 -4.03 9.74 -5.14
N TRP A 187 -3.76 10.75 -4.32
CA TRP A 187 -4.64 11.91 -4.17
C TRP A 187 -4.79 12.69 -5.48
N MET A 188 -3.71 12.88 -6.24
CA MET A 188 -3.79 13.50 -7.56
C MET A 188 -4.72 12.72 -8.50
N ARG A 189 -4.64 11.38 -8.53
CA ARG A 189 -5.53 10.54 -9.36
C ARG A 189 -7.00 10.68 -8.95
N GLN A 190 -7.27 10.76 -7.66
CA GLN A 190 -8.63 10.96 -7.14
C GLN A 190 -9.15 12.37 -7.48
N PHE A 191 -8.31 13.39 -7.35
CA PHE A 191 -8.69 14.78 -7.67
C PHE A 191 -8.99 14.97 -9.17
N GLN A 192 -8.24 14.30 -10.05
CA GLN A 192 -8.52 14.25 -11.48
C GLN A 192 -9.94 13.72 -11.78
N SER A 193 -10.43 12.75 -10.99
CA SER A 193 -11.80 12.22 -11.11
C SER A 193 -12.85 13.26 -10.71
N VAL A 194 -12.62 13.97 -9.60
CA VAL A 194 -13.51 15.02 -9.07
C VAL A 194 -13.65 16.18 -10.06
N ILE A 195 -12.54 16.67 -10.61
CA ILE A 195 -12.55 17.76 -11.60
C ILE A 195 -13.35 17.35 -12.85
N ASN A 196 -13.12 16.14 -13.36
CA ASN A 196 -13.76 15.67 -14.59
C ASN A 196 -15.28 15.55 -14.47
N LYS A 197 -15.81 15.30 -13.27
CA LYS A 197 -17.25 15.18 -12.99
C LYS A 197 -17.87 16.45 -12.41
N GLN A 198 -17.11 17.54 -12.25
CA GLN A 198 -17.56 18.81 -11.67
C GLN A 198 -18.24 18.67 -10.29
N LEU A 199 -17.83 17.68 -9.51
CA LEU A 199 -18.44 17.39 -8.21
C LEU A 199 -18.10 18.47 -7.18
N HIS A 200 -19.00 18.73 -6.24
CA HIS A 200 -18.72 19.60 -5.11
C HIS A 200 -17.51 19.08 -4.31
N ILE A 201 -16.44 19.88 -4.34
CA ILE A 201 -15.08 19.55 -3.87
C ILE A 201 -15.03 19.16 -2.38
N GLY A 202 -15.99 19.64 -1.57
CA GLY A 202 -15.94 19.58 -0.11
C GLY A 202 -15.89 18.18 0.52
N TRP A 203 -16.62 17.20 -0.03
CA TRP A 203 -16.73 15.87 0.60
C TRP A 203 -15.86 14.79 -0.05
N GLY A 204 -15.57 14.91 -1.34
CA GLY A 204 -14.58 14.05 -2.01
C GLY A 204 -13.21 14.16 -1.34
N ILE A 205 -12.80 15.38 -0.96
CA ILE A 205 -11.53 15.64 -0.25
C ILE A 205 -11.57 15.14 1.20
N ALA A 206 -12.67 15.35 1.92
CA ALA A 206 -12.81 14.88 3.31
C ALA A 206 -12.65 13.36 3.43
N TYR A 207 -13.18 12.61 2.44
CA TYR A 207 -13.07 11.15 2.34
C TYR A 207 -11.65 10.67 2.00
N ILE A 208 -10.92 11.43 1.18
CA ILE A 208 -9.56 11.12 0.70
C ILE A 208 -8.48 11.39 1.76
N CYS A 209 -8.68 12.41 2.60
CA CYS A 209 -7.69 12.86 3.57
C CYS A 209 -7.83 12.19 4.95
N THR A 210 -9.04 11.95 5.47
CA THR A 210 -9.17 11.44 6.87
C THR A 210 -8.96 9.93 7.02
N LEU A 211 -9.28 9.12 6.01
CA LEU A 211 -9.27 7.65 6.12
C LEU A 211 -7.91 6.97 5.88
N GLU A 212 -6.87 7.73 5.50
CA GLU A 212 -5.52 7.19 5.23
C GLU A 212 -4.47 7.89 6.08
N ILE A 213 -4.62 9.20 6.34
CA ILE A 213 -3.70 9.96 7.20
C ILE A 213 -3.75 9.42 8.63
N GLY A 214 -4.93 9.13 9.19
CA GLY A 214 -5.06 8.55 10.53
C GLY A 214 -4.35 7.19 10.68
N PRO A 215 -4.65 6.19 9.83
CA PRO A 215 -3.93 4.92 9.81
C PRO A 215 -2.41 5.07 9.56
N SER A 216 -2.01 6.05 8.75
CA SER A 216 -0.59 6.40 8.59
C SER A 216 -0.01 6.88 9.92
N PHE A 217 -0.61 7.85 10.59
CA PHE A 217 -0.15 8.32 11.90
C PHE A 217 -0.14 7.19 12.94
N LEU A 218 -1.11 6.28 12.94
CA LEU A 218 -1.06 5.12 13.84
C LEU A 218 0.16 4.22 13.60
N LEU A 219 0.56 4.03 12.33
CA LEU A 219 1.75 3.25 11.98
C LEU A 219 3.07 4.02 12.20
N PHE A 220 3.07 5.34 11.94
CA PHE A 220 4.28 6.18 11.93
C PHE A 220 4.54 6.92 13.26
N GLU A 221 3.52 7.20 14.08
CA GLU A 221 3.58 8.07 15.27
C GLU A 221 3.39 7.30 16.59
N TYR A 222 2.54 6.26 16.63
CA TYR A 222 2.31 5.48 17.86
C TYR A 222 3.40 4.44 18.17
N ALA A 223 4.45 4.43 17.36
CA ALA A 223 5.36 3.32 17.22
C ALA A 223 6.83 3.77 17.09
N GLY A 224 7.10 5.04 17.40
CA GLY A 224 8.42 5.66 17.52
C GLY A 224 8.69 6.13 18.95
#